data_AF-A0A2A5F9G7-F1
#
_entry.id   AF-A0A2A5F9G7-F1
#
_cell.length_a   1.000
_cell.length_b   1.000
_cell.length_c   1.000
_cell.angle_alpha   90.00
_cell.angle_beta   90.00
_cell.angle_gamma   90.00
#
_symmetry.space_group_name_H-M   'P 1'
#
loop_
_entity.id
_entity.type
_entity.pdbx_description
1 polymer ?
#
loop_
_entity_poly.entity_id
_entity_poly.type
_entity_poly.pdbx_seq_one_letter_code
_entity_poly.pdbx_strand_id
1 'polypeptide(L)'
;MRTHVILPEDLVKSVGALAGKGKRSQFIEEAIREKLRIDNLLAALEATAGAFSASDHPHWDTPEKVAAWVRESRRQDDKRIDRYRLG
;
A
#
# COMPACT_ATOMS: atom_id res chain seq x y z
N MET A 1 -15.35 20.06 6.28
CA MET A 1 -16.16 19.76 7.48
C MET A 1 -15.31 20.04 8.72
N ARG A 2 -15.86 20.63 9.79
CA ARG A 2 -15.17 20.76 11.08
C ARG A 2 -15.75 19.73 12.04
N THR A 3 -14.89 18.97 12.70
CA THR A 3 -15.26 17.95 13.68
C THR A 3 -14.59 18.29 15.00
N HIS A 4 -15.35 18.28 16.09
CA HIS A 4 -14.81 18.45 17.44
C HIS A 4 -14.51 17.07 18.03
N VAL A 5 -13.30 16.88 18.56
CA VAL A 5 -12.85 15.63 19.19
C VAL A 5 -12.33 15.93 20.59
N ILE A 6 -12.55 15.02 21.52
CA ILE A 6 -12.02 15.13 22.89
C ILE A 6 -10.70 14.37 22.93
N LEU A 7 -9.63 15.05 23.35
CA LEU A 7 -8.28 14.49 23.47
C LEU A 7 -7.72 14.81 24.86
N PRO A 8 -6.96 13.89 25.47
CA PRO A 8 -6.23 14.15 26.70
C PRO A 8 -5.28 15.36 26.57
N GLU A 9 -5.11 16.12 27.65
CA GLU A 9 -4.30 17.36 27.63
C GLU A 9 -2.83 17.07 27.31
N ASP A 10 -2.27 16.01 27.87
CA ASP A 10 -0.91 15.54 27.61
C ASP A 10 -0.70 15.21 26.12
N LEU A 11 -1.68 14.57 25.47
CA LEU A 11 -1.61 14.28 24.05
C LEU A 11 -1.61 15.57 23.21
N VAL A 12 -2.47 16.54 23.53
CA VAL A 12 -2.52 17.84 22.83
C VAL A 12 -1.19 18.60 22.99
N LYS A 13 -0.56 18.53 24.17
CA LYS A 13 0.76 19.12 24.42
C LYS A 13 1.83 18.45 23.57
N SER A 14 1.88 17.12 23.55
CA SER A 14 2.84 16.34 22.75
C SER A 14 2.71 16.61 21.26
N VAL A 15 1.48 16.59 20.72
CA VAL A 15 1.21 16.95 19.32
C VAL A 15 1.64 18.39 19.04
N GLY A 16 1.34 19.33 19.95
CA GLY A 16 1.76 20.72 19.81
C GLY A 16 3.27 20.90 19.76
N ALA A 17 4.01 20.16 20.58
CA ALA A 17 5.47 20.22 20.63
C ALA A 17 6.12 19.66 19.35
N LEU A 18 5.58 18.56 18.81
CA LEU A 18 6.09 17.91 17.59
C LEU A 18 5.67 18.65 16.32
N ALA A 19 4.40 19.02 16.19
CA ALA A 19 3.87 19.66 14.98
C ALA A 19 4.31 21.12 14.84
N GLY A 20 4.51 21.81 15.97
CA GLY A 20 4.75 23.24 16.02
C GLY A 20 3.47 24.09 15.93
N LYS A 21 3.64 25.41 16.01
CA LYS A 21 2.53 26.37 16.11
C LYS A 21 1.65 26.33 14.85
N GLY A 22 0.34 26.17 15.05
CA GLY A 22 -0.67 26.20 13.99
C GLY A 22 -0.77 24.91 13.14
N LYS A 23 0.07 23.91 13.39
CA LYS A 23 0.13 22.68 12.57
C LYS A 23 -0.53 21.44 13.21
N ARG A 24 -1.19 21.61 14.36
CA ARG A 24 -1.83 20.51 15.10
C ARG A 24 -2.87 19.77 14.25
N SER A 25 -3.73 20.50 13.53
CA SER A 25 -4.77 19.89 12.71
C SER A 25 -4.19 19.06 11.57
N GLN A 26 -3.13 19.56 10.92
CA GLN A 26 -2.44 18.82 9.86
C GLN A 26 -1.79 17.56 10.41
N PHE A 27 -1.10 17.66 11.55
CA PHE A 27 -0.47 16.50 12.21
C PHE A 27 -1.50 15.41 12.55
N ILE A 28 -2.64 15.81 13.12
CA ILE A 28 -3.72 14.87 13.48
C ILE A 28 -4.32 14.25 12.22
N GLU A 29 -4.54 15.05 11.16
CA GLU A 29 -5.03 14.53 9.88
C GLU A 29 -4.09 13.47 9.29
N GLU A 30 -2.79 13.76 9.23
CA GLU A 30 -1.78 12.84 8.70
C GLU A 30 -1.73 11.53 9.51
N ALA A 31 -1.72 11.63 10.84
CA ALA A 31 -1.73 10.46 11.72
C ALA A 31 -3.00 9.59 11.54
N ILE A 32 -4.18 10.22 11.41
CA ILE A 32 -5.44 9.50 11.15
C ILE A 32 -5.41 8.82 9.78
N ARG A 33 -4.92 9.50 8.74
CA ARG A 33 -4.79 8.92 7.39
C ARG A 33 -3.86 7.71 7.40
N GLU A 34 -2.73 7.80 8.09
CA GLU A 34 -1.80 6.70 8.23
C GLU A 34 -2.44 5.50 8.93
N LYS A 35 -3.13 5.73 10.06
CA LYS A 35 -3.81 4.67 10.80
C LYS A 35 -4.89 4.00 9.96
N LEU A 36 -5.74 4.78 9.28
CA LEU A 36 -6.77 4.25 8.38
C LEU A 36 -6.16 3.43 7.24
N ARG A 37 -5.04 3.88 6.66
CA ARG A 37 -4.35 3.12 5.61
C ARG A 37 -3.88 1.75 6.12
N ILE A 38 -3.32 1.70 7.33
CA ILE A 38 -2.87 0.45 7.95
C ILE A 38 -4.05 -0.47 8.24
N ASP A 39 -5.12 0.06 8.83
CA ASP A 39 -6.29 -0.75 9.21
C ASP A 39 -7.01 -1.32 7.98
N ASN A 40 -7.15 -0.52 6.93
CA ASN A 40 -7.72 -0.98 5.66
C ASN A 40 -6.84 -2.06 5.00
N LEU A 41 -5.51 -1.92 5.08
CA LEU A 41 -4.59 -2.93 4.56
C LEU A 41 -4.72 -4.24 5.34
N LEU A 42 -4.77 -4.18 6.68
CA LEU A 42 -4.93 -5.36 7.51
C LEU A 42 -6.25 -6.07 7.23
N ALA A 43 -7.36 -5.33 7.16
CA ALA A 43 -8.66 -5.89 6.82
C ALA A 43 -8.66 -6.55 5.44
N ALA A 44 -7.97 -5.95 4.45
CA ALA A 44 -7.84 -6.54 3.11
C ALA A 44 -7.01 -7.83 3.13
N LEU A 45 -5.91 -7.88 3.88
CA LEU A 45 -5.09 -9.09 4.04
C LEU A 45 -5.87 -10.22 4.70
N GLU A 46 -6.67 -9.91 5.73
CA GLU A 46 -7.55 -10.89 6.38
C GLU A 46 -8.63 -11.39 5.42
N ALA A 47 -9.32 -10.49 4.73
CA ALA A 47 -10.38 -10.84 3.79
C ALA A 47 -9.88 -11.64 2.57
N THR A 48 -8.60 -11.50 2.23
CA THR A 48 -7.96 -12.20 1.09
C THR A 48 -7.04 -13.33 1.54
N ALA A 49 -7.09 -13.72 2.82
CA ALA A 49 -6.31 -14.84 3.33
C ALA A 49 -6.65 -16.11 2.53
N GLY A 50 -5.62 -16.76 1.96
CA GLY A 50 -5.78 -17.94 1.11
C GLY A 50 -6.19 -17.67 -0.34
N ALA A 51 -6.37 -16.40 -0.75
CA ALA A 51 -6.61 -16.05 -2.15
C ALA A 51 -5.41 -16.34 -3.07
N PHE A 52 -4.24 -16.61 -2.47
CA PHE A 52 -3.02 -16.98 -3.17
C PHE A 52 -2.46 -18.28 -2.59
N SER A 53 -2.17 -19.26 -3.47
CA SER A 53 -1.50 -20.50 -3.10
C SER A 53 -0.22 -20.70 -3.90
N ALA A 54 0.89 -20.98 -3.22
CA ALA A 54 2.15 -21.28 -3.91
C ALA A 54 2.06 -22.54 -4.79
N SER A 55 1.18 -23.51 -4.43
CA SER A 55 0.94 -24.71 -5.26
C SER A 55 0.41 -24.38 -6.65
N ASP A 56 -0.37 -23.31 -6.75
CA ASP A 56 -1.06 -22.92 -7.98
C ASP A 56 -0.13 -22.10 -8.88
N HIS A 57 1.01 -21.65 -8.33
CA HIS A 57 2.01 -20.82 -9.00
C HIS A 57 3.42 -21.42 -8.93
N PRO A 58 3.65 -22.63 -9.48
CA PRO A 58 4.94 -23.33 -9.40
C PRO A 58 6.09 -22.60 -10.11
N HIS A 59 5.77 -21.62 -10.96
CA HIS A 59 6.71 -20.75 -11.67
C HIS A 59 7.23 -19.60 -10.79
N TRP A 60 6.70 -19.42 -9.58
CA TRP A 60 7.17 -18.44 -8.60
C TRP A 60 7.89 -19.06 -7.39
N ASP A 61 8.09 -20.38 -7.43
CA ASP A 61 8.60 -21.20 -6.34
C ASP A 61 10.10 -20.98 -6.02
N THR A 62 10.89 -20.53 -7.00
CA THR A 62 12.30 -20.13 -6.77
C THR A 62 12.63 -18.79 -7.44
N PRO A 63 13.65 -18.05 -6.95
CA PRO A 63 14.09 -16.81 -7.58
C PRO A 63 14.42 -16.97 -9.08
N GLU A 64 15.01 -18.09 -9.48
CA GLU A 64 15.35 -18.36 -10.88
C GLU A 64 14.10 -18.57 -11.74
N LYS A 65 13.10 -19.27 -11.22
CA LYS A 65 11.81 -19.47 -11.89
C LYS A 65 11.04 -18.16 -12.01
N VAL A 66 11.02 -17.34 -10.95
CA VAL A 66 10.46 -15.98 -11.00
C VAL A 66 11.17 -15.15 -12.07
N ALA A 67 12.50 -15.16 -12.10
CA ALA A 67 13.27 -14.41 -13.09
C ALA A 67 12.98 -14.88 -14.53
N ALA A 68 12.87 -16.19 -14.75
CA ALA A 68 12.48 -16.74 -16.05
C ALA A 68 11.06 -16.32 -16.45
N TRP A 69 10.10 -16.40 -15.53
CA TRP A 69 8.72 -15.96 -15.75
C TRP A 69 8.64 -14.47 -16.11
N VAL A 70 9.31 -13.58 -15.36
CA VAL A 70 9.33 -12.14 -15.65
C VAL A 70 9.95 -11.85 -17.02
N ARG A 71 11.06 -12.50 -17.38
CA ARG A 71 11.70 -12.32 -18.69
C ARG A 71 10.74 -12.74 -19.81
N GLU A 72 10.05 -13.84 -19.64
CA GLU A 72 9.10 -14.34 -20.63
C GLU A 72 7.90 -13.39 -20.78
N SER A 73 7.30 -12.95 -19.67
CA SER A 73 6.19 -11.98 -19.70
C SER A 73 6.57 -10.70 -20.44
N ARG A 74 7.76 -10.13 -20.16
CA ARG A 74 8.25 -8.94 -20.85
C ARG A 74 8.43 -9.17 -22.36
N ARG A 75 8.99 -10.31 -22.75
CA ARG A 75 9.14 -10.66 -24.17
C ARG A 75 7.80 -10.76 -24.89
N GLN A 76 6.76 -11.28 -24.22
CA GLN A 76 5.41 -11.34 -24.79
C GLN A 76 4.78 -9.95 -24.91
N ASP A 77 5.00 -9.08 -23.93
CA ASP A 77 4.58 -7.69 -24.00
C ASP A 77 5.25 -6.93 -25.14
N ASP A 78 6.57 -7.08 -25.33
CA ASP A 78 7.30 -6.45 -26.43
C ASP A 78 6.72 -6.89 -27.79
N LYS A 79 6.52 -8.20 -27.99
CA LYS A 79 5.90 -8.73 -29.21
C LYS A 79 4.49 -8.18 -29.44
N ARG A 80 3.71 -8.03 -28.37
CA ARG A 80 2.36 -7.47 -28.42
C ARG A 80 2.42 -6.00 -28.83
N ILE A 81 3.30 -5.21 -28.21
CA ILE A 81 3.50 -3.80 -28.52
C ILE A 81 3.95 -3.61 -29.97
N ASP A 82 4.92 -4.40 -30.44
CA ASP A 82 5.42 -4.29 -31.81
C ASP A 82 4.35 -4.64 -32.85
N ARG A 83 3.47 -5.59 -32.55
CA ARG A 83 2.30 -5.88 -33.40
C ARG A 83 1.39 -4.66 -33.58
N TYR A 84 1.19 -3.86 -32.54
CA TYR A 84 0.40 -2.63 -32.61
C TYR A 84 1.14 -1.45 -33.23
N ARG A 85 2.47 -1.50 -33.34
CA ARG A 85 3.26 -0.46 -34.02
C ARG A 85 3.40 -0.69 -35.52
N LEU A 86 3.25 -1.93 -35.98
CA LEU A 86 3.43 -2.34 -37.37
C LEU A 86 2.12 -2.48 -38.16
N GLY A 87 0.96 -2.25 -37.54
CA GLY A 87 -0.35 -2.20 -38.17
C GLY A 87 -0.97 -0.82 -38.02
#